data_AF-A0A1M7UFF6-F1
#
_entry.id   AF-A0A1M7UFF6-F1
#
_cell.length_a   1.000
_cell.length_b   1.000
_cell.length_c   1.000
_cell.angle_alpha   90.00
_cell.angle_beta   90.00
_cell.angle_gamma   90.00
#
_symmetry.space_group_name_H-M   'P 1'
#
loop_
_entity.id
_entity.type
_entity.pdbx_description
1 polymer ?
#
loop_
_entity_poly.entity_id
_entity_poly.type
_entity_poly.pdbx_seq_one_letter_code
_entity_poly.pdbx_strand_id
1 'polypeptide(L)'
;MTHHLLFNPFHSKQENHERAQDTRRHVLSTRTTPVCGHCRSDDITSQATVQWSNEKQEWELASTFAQPAHCNTCNKPTEIVWLPLN
;
A
#
# COMPACT_ATOMS: atom_id res chain seq x y z
N MET A 1 -15.93 -36.43 9.16
CA MET A 1 -16.07 -34.97 8.99
C MET A 1 -14.78 -34.47 8.38
N THR A 2 -14.77 -34.15 7.09
CA THR A 2 -13.60 -33.71 6.33
C THR A 2 -13.36 -32.22 6.56
N HIS A 3 -12.30 -31.90 7.31
CA HIS A 3 -11.87 -30.52 7.55
C HIS A 3 -11.26 -29.96 6.27
N HIS A 4 -11.96 -29.06 5.57
CA HIS A 4 -11.37 -28.30 4.48
C HIS A 4 -10.33 -27.35 5.09
N LEU A 5 -9.06 -27.72 4.99
CA LEU A 5 -7.95 -26.86 5.38
C LEU A 5 -7.96 -25.64 4.45
N LEU A 6 -8.40 -24.50 4.98
CA LEU A 6 -8.21 -23.20 4.35
C LEU A 6 -6.70 -22.93 4.35
N PHE A 7 -6.04 -23.26 3.24
CA PHE A 7 -4.62 -23.00 3.07
C PHE A 7 -4.39 -21.49 3.00
N ASN A 8 -3.58 -20.98 3.93
CA ASN A 8 -3.14 -19.60 3.92
C ASN A 8 -2.11 -19.40 2.78
N PRO A 9 -2.39 -18.56 1.78
CA PRO A 9 -1.48 -18.31 0.66
C PRO A 9 -0.16 -17.61 1.08
N PHE A 10 -0.10 -17.06 2.30
CA PHE A 10 1.12 -16.50 2.88
C PHE A 10 2.02 -17.54 3.53
N HIS A 11 1.68 -18.83 3.46
CA HIS A 11 2.59 -19.92 3.84
C HIS A 11 3.67 -20.13 2.74
N SER A 12 4.34 -19.05 2.35
CA SER A 12 5.56 -19.11 1.58
C SER A 12 6.70 -19.47 2.54
N LYS A 13 7.41 -20.53 2.19
CA LYS A 13 8.49 -21.13 2.99
C LYS A 13 9.43 -20.04 3.51
N GLN A 14 9.58 -19.99 4.84
CA GLN A 14 10.69 -19.29 5.48
C GLN A 14 12.00 -19.91 4.98
N GLU A 15 12.57 -19.35 3.93
CA GLU A 15 13.97 -19.56 3.58
C GLU A 15 14.74 -18.29 3.96
N ASN A 16 15.63 -18.47 4.94
CA ASN A 16 16.72 -17.60 5.37
C ASN A 16 16.34 -16.20 5.90
N HIS A 17 16.11 -16.15 7.21
CA HIS A 17 16.38 -14.96 8.03
C HIS A 17 17.86 -14.56 7.90
N GLU A 18 18.17 -13.65 6.98
CA GLU A 18 19.34 -12.80 7.10
C GLU A 18 18.90 -11.46 7.71
N ARG A 19 19.47 -11.20 8.89
CA ARG A 19 19.22 -10.06 9.77
C ARG A 19 19.21 -8.74 8.98
N ALA A 20 18.08 -8.02 9.04
CA ALA A 20 18.03 -6.62 8.67
C ALA A 20 19.05 -5.84 9.51
N GLN A 21 20.18 -5.50 8.91
CA GLN A 21 21.17 -4.61 9.51
C GLN A 21 20.57 -3.21 9.57
N ASP A 22 20.21 -2.82 10.79
CA ASP A 22 19.92 -1.49 11.26
C ASP A 22 21.03 -0.52 10.83
N THR A 23 20.86 0.08 9.66
CA THR A 23 21.52 1.35 9.33
C THR A 23 20.46 2.43 9.47
N ARG A 24 20.46 3.08 10.64
CA ARG A 24 19.86 4.39 10.88
C ARG A 24 20.40 5.39 9.86
N ARG A 25 19.86 5.36 8.64
CA ARG A 25 19.85 6.54 7.78
C ARG A 25 18.84 7.47 8.43
N HIS A 26 19.35 8.56 9.02
CA HIS A 26 18.57 9.79 9.17
C HIS A 26 18.13 10.23 7.77
N VAL A 27 17.09 9.59 7.24
CA VAL A 27 16.36 10.09 6.08
C VAL A 27 15.58 11.26 6.65
N LEU A 28 16.03 12.47 6.35
CA LEU A 28 15.14 13.63 6.37
C LEU A 28 13.88 13.17 5.66
N SER A 29 12.80 12.98 6.42
CA SER A 29 11.52 12.56 5.86
C SER A 29 11.06 13.73 4.99
N THR A 30 11.50 13.76 3.74
CA THR A 30 10.95 14.61 2.70
C THR A 30 9.54 14.07 2.50
N ARG A 31 8.60 14.60 3.29
CA ARG A 31 7.20 14.25 3.19
C ARG A 31 6.81 14.45 1.72
N THR A 32 6.19 13.46 1.12
CA THR A 32 5.67 13.58 -0.24
C THR A 32 4.15 13.57 -0.20
N THR A 33 3.53 14.36 -1.06
CA THR A 33 2.06 14.39 -1.23
C THR A 33 1.70 13.71 -2.54
N PRO A 34 0.78 12.74 -2.53
CA PRO A 34 0.25 12.15 -3.75
C PRO A 34 -0.74 13.13 -4.39
N VAL A 35 -0.58 13.39 -5.69
CA VAL A 35 -1.46 14.28 -6.45
C VAL A 35 -1.88 13.66 -7.78
N CYS A 36 -2.98 14.17 -8.34
CA CYS A 36 -3.44 13.85 -9.68
C CYS A 36 -2.39 14.22 -10.73
N GLY A 37 -2.02 13.26 -11.59
CA GLY A 37 -1.13 13.47 -12.73
C GLY A 37 -1.63 14.48 -13.77
N HIS A 38 -2.94 14.76 -13.81
CA HIS A 38 -3.53 15.73 -14.74
C HIS A 38 -3.60 17.15 -14.20
N CYS A 39 -4.24 17.34 -13.03
CA CYS A 39 -4.55 18.67 -12.50
C CYS A 39 -3.77 19.06 -11.24
N ARG A 40 -2.92 18.16 -10.72
CA ARG A 40 -2.10 18.36 -9.50
C ARG A 40 -2.89 18.55 -8.20
N SER A 41 -4.20 18.36 -8.21
CA SER A 41 -5.00 18.27 -6.98
C SER A 41 -4.61 17.04 -6.16
N ASP A 42 -4.57 17.18 -4.84
CA ASP A 42 -4.39 16.09 -3.87
C ASP A 42 -5.72 15.40 -3.49
N ASP A 43 -6.85 15.88 -4.01
CA ASP A 43 -8.17 15.28 -3.84
C ASP A 43 -8.36 14.08 -4.78
N ILE A 44 -7.70 12.98 -4.42
CA ILE A 44 -7.70 11.71 -5.15
C ILE A 44 -8.23 10.57 -4.28
N THR A 45 -8.90 9.61 -4.91
CA THR A 45 -9.42 8.39 -4.28
C THR A 45 -8.91 7.16 -5.02
N SER A 46 -8.64 6.07 -4.32
CA SER A 46 -8.28 4.80 -4.94
C SER A 46 -8.96 3.63 -4.23
N GLN A 47 -9.17 2.55 -4.95
CA GLN A 47 -9.72 1.32 -4.39
C GLN A 47 -8.59 0.52 -3.73
N ALA A 48 -8.87 -0.07 -2.58
CA ALA A 48 -7.93 -0.89 -1.84
C ALA A 48 -8.63 -2.10 -1.24
N THR A 49 -7.91 -3.21 -1.17
CA THR A 49 -8.31 -4.40 -0.42
C THR A 49 -7.54 -4.42 0.88
N VAL A 50 -8.29 -4.56 1.98
CA VAL A 50 -7.75 -4.82 3.30
C VAL A 50 -8.03 -6.26 3.71
N GLN A 51 -7.12 -6.84 4.49
CA GLN A 51 -7.24 -8.20 4.99
C GLN A 51 -7.05 -8.21 6.51
N TRP A 52 -7.80 -9.06 7.20
CA TRP A 52 -7.64 -9.27 8.63
C TRP A 52 -6.34 -10.04 8.93
N SER A 53 -5.51 -9.46 9.80
CA SER A 53 -4.27 -10.04 10.29
C SER A 53 -4.50 -10.73 11.63
N ASN A 54 -4.43 -12.06 11.65
CA ASN A 54 -4.62 -12.81 12.91
C ASN A 54 -3.47 -12.60 13.90
N GLU A 55 -2.26 -12.29 13.44
CA GLU A 55 -1.11 -12.04 14.33
C GLU A 55 -1.24 -10.68 15.03
N LYS A 56 -1.58 -9.64 14.26
CA LYS A 56 -1.71 -8.28 14.78
C LYS A 56 -3.10 -7.95 15.33
N GLN A 57 -4.08 -8.82 15.07
CA GLN A 57 -5.49 -8.63 15.44
C GLN A 57 -6.07 -7.31 14.90
N GLU A 58 -5.71 -6.96 13.66
CA GLU A 58 -6.15 -5.73 12.99
C GLU A 58 -6.32 -5.94 11.47
N TRP A 59 -6.99 -4.99 10.80
CA TRP A 59 -7.06 -4.95 9.34
C TRP A 59 -5.81 -4.31 8.76
N GLU A 60 -5.19 -4.96 7.77
CA GLU A 60 -4.00 -4.47 7.08
C GLU A 60 -4.28 -4.27 5.59
N LEU A 61 -3.64 -3.26 4.98
CA LEU A 61 -3.69 -3.06 3.54
C LEU A 61 -2.99 -4.23 2.83
N ALA A 62 -3.74 -5.00 2.04
CA ALA A 62 -3.23 -6.15 1.31
C ALA A 62 -2.82 -5.80 -0.13
N SER A 63 -3.61 -4.94 -0.80
CA SER A 63 -3.33 -4.51 -2.17
C SER A 63 -4.14 -3.26 -2.52
N THR A 64 -3.60 -2.41 -3.38
CA THR A 64 -4.35 -1.30 -4.00
C THR A 64 -4.84 -1.64 -5.42
N PHE A 65 -4.53 -2.84 -5.93
CA PHE A 65 -4.62 -3.23 -7.34
C PHE A 65 -3.92 -2.21 -8.29
N ALA A 66 -3.58 -2.64 -9.50
CA ALA A 66 -3.03 -1.72 -10.52
C ALA A 66 -4.15 -0.92 -11.21
N GLN A 67 -5.14 -0.45 -10.44
CA GLN A 67 -6.20 0.40 -10.96
C GLN A 67 -5.80 1.86 -10.80
N PRO A 68 -6.05 2.72 -11.81
CA PRO A 68 -5.79 4.14 -11.69
C PRO A 68 -6.68 4.74 -10.58
N ALA A 69 -6.11 5.67 -9.82
CA ALA A 69 -6.88 6.47 -8.86
C ALA A 69 -7.92 7.34 -9.60
N HIS A 70 -8.93 7.84 -8.91
CA HIS A 70 -9.86 8.83 -9.43
C HIS A 70 -9.60 10.19 -8.80
N CYS A 71 -9.51 11.23 -9.61
CA CYS A 71 -9.41 12.60 -9.12
C CYS A 71 -10.80 13.22 -9.02
N ASN A 72 -11.18 13.68 -7.82
CA ASN A 72 -12.48 14.30 -7.59
C ASN A 72 -12.57 15.72 -8.16
N THR A 73 -11.42 16.42 -8.32
CA THR A 73 -11.39 17.78 -8.87
C THR A 73 -11.59 17.82 -10.39
N CYS A 74 -10.87 16.98 -11.14
CA CYS A 74 -11.01 16.93 -12.61
C CYS A 74 -11.96 15.83 -13.11
N ASN A 75 -12.51 15.04 -12.19
CA ASN A 75 -13.45 13.94 -12.40
C ASN A 75 -12.97 12.91 -13.44
N LYS A 76 -11.71 12.48 -13.33
CA LYS A 76 -11.08 11.54 -14.26
C LYS A 76 -10.25 10.48 -13.52
N PRO A 77 -10.13 9.26 -14.08
CA PRO A 77 -9.06 8.35 -13.71
C PRO A 77 -7.70 9.02 -13.90
N THR A 78 -6.77 8.79 -12.99
CA THR A 78 -5.45 9.42 -12.94
C THR A 78 -4.42 8.45 -12.37
N GLU A 79 -3.22 8.51 -12.93
CA GLU A 79 -2.03 8.04 -12.22
C GLU A 79 -1.71 9.00 -11.08
N ILE A 80 -1.16 8.45 -9.99
CA ILE A 80 -0.70 9.22 -8.84
C ILE A 80 0.73 9.70 -9.10
N VAL A 81 0.97 11.00 -8.94
CA VAL A 81 2.31 11.59 -8.96
C VAL A 81 2.66 12.06 -7.56
N TRP A 82 3.84 11.71 -7.07
CA TRP A 82 4.34 12.12 -5.76
C TRP A 82 5.15 13.40 -5.87
N LEU A 83 4.74 14.45 -5.17
CA LEU A 83 5.47 15.72 -5.10
C LEU A 83 6.12 15.89 -3.72
N PRO A 84 7.36 16.40 -3.62
CA PRO A 84 7.94 16.76 -2.33
C PRO A 84 7.18 17.92 -1.70
N LEU A 85 6.95 17.83 -0.39
CA LEU A 85 6.51 18.94 0.44
C LEU A 85 7.76 19.74 0.82
N ASN A 86 7.81 20.99 0.36
CA ASN A 86 8.84 21.96 0.73
C ASN A 86 8.61 22.51 2.14
#